data_AF-A0A352PBW0-F1
#
_entry.id   AF-A0A352PBW0-F1
#
_cell.length_a   1.000
_cell.length_b   1.000
_cell.length_c   1.000
_cell.angle_alpha   90.00
_cell.angle_beta   90.00
_cell.angle_gamma   90.00
#
_symmetry.space_group_name_H-M   'P 1'
#
loop_
_entity.id
_entity.type
_entity.pdbx_description
1 polymer ?
#
loop_
_entity_poly.entity_id
_entity_poly.type
_entity_poly.pdbx_seq_one_letter_code
_entity_poly.pdbx_strand_id
1 'polypeptide(L)'
;MKTSLIIFFLILGSFFFTPPTTAKDEGDKGPLTKITYIHYKKLPNAVRPTEPGKTKPSLCYGYLAKGAKWKTTENYFVNPLSSALDSNFVLQSITSGVSTWEEYGGSTIFGEGVLDTSSVYNDSLPDGDNVVAFGSYPSDNVIAVTNVWGYFSGAPQTRELVEWDMLFNTRYHWGDATQNSTLMDLPNIATHELGHSAGMDDLYTTTCSTETMYGYSGEGETTKRDLNQGDIQGITNLYQ
;
A
#
# COMPACT_ATOMS: atom_id res chain seq x y z
N MET A 1 50.83 2.90 77.04
CA MET A 1 50.13 3.55 75.90
C MET A 1 49.69 2.44 74.94
N LYS A 2 48.39 2.19 74.82
CA LYS A 2 47.81 1.29 73.81
C LYS A 2 47.14 2.16 72.76
N THR A 3 47.63 2.12 71.53
CA THR A 3 47.07 2.88 70.41
C THR A 3 46.28 1.91 69.54
N SER A 4 44.96 2.02 69.54
CA SER A 4 44.08 1.28 68.62
C SER A 4 43.97 2.05 67.30
N LEU A 5 44.23 1.35 66.20
CA LEU A 5 44.09 1.86 64.84
C LEU A 5 42.66 1.61 64.35
N ILE A 6 41.91 2.68 64.05
CA ILE A 6 40.57 2.60 63.45
C ILE A 6 40.73 2.81 61.94
N ILE A 7 40.35 1.80 61.16
CA ILE A 7 40.33 1.84 59.69
C ILE A 7 38.93 2.23 59.24
N PHE A 8 38.81 3.38 58.56
CA PHE A 8 37.57 3.84 57.94
C PHE A 8 37.49 3.28 56.51
N PHE A 9 36.50 2.43 56.23
CA PHE A 9 36.17 1.99 54.87
C PHE A 9 35.33 3.07 54.18
N LEU A 10 35.91 3.75 53.19
CA LEU A 10 35.18 4.61 52.27
C LEU A 10 34.53 3.74 51.19
N ILE A 11 33.19 3.65 51.22
CA ILE A 11 32.40 3.06 50.13
C ILE A 11 32.20 4.16 49.08
N LEU A 12 32.95 4.10 47.97
CA LEU A 12 32.67 4.91 46.79
C LEU A 12 31.43 4.34 46.09
N GLY A 13 30.29 5.00 46.23
CA GLY A 13 29.12 4.76 45.41
C GLY A 13 29.34 5.33 44.01
N SER A 14 29.56 4.47 43.02
CA SER A 14 29.58 4.84 41.61
C SER A 14 28.15 5.11 41.13
N PHE A 15 27.77 6.39 41.03
CA PHE A 15 26.57 6.81 40.32
C PHE A 15 26.82 6.70 38.81
N PHE A 16 26.24 5.68 38.17
CA PHE A 16 26.16 5.63 36.72
C PHE A 16 25.13 6.66 36.24
N PHE A 17 25.60 7.78 35.70
CA PHE A 17 24.75 8.69 34.93
C PHE A 17 24.47 8.03 33.58
N THR A 18 23.28 7.45 33.43
CA THR A 18 22.74 7.14 32.10
C THR A 18 22.42 8.47 31.41
N PRO A 19 22.96 8.76 30.22
CA PRO A 19 22.55 9.94 29.47
C PRO A 19 21.04 9.86 29.22
N PRO A 20 20.32 11.00 29.23
CA PRO A 20 18.91 11.00 28.89
C PRO A 20 18.79 10.51 27.44
N THR A 21 18.23 9.32 27.26
CA THR A 21 17.63 8.94 25.98
C THR A 21 16.56 9.99 25.71
N THR A 22 16.80 10.85 24.72
CA THR A 22 15.75 11.70 24.14
C THR A 22 14.62 10.76 23.75
N ALA A 23 13.54 10.76 24.53
CA ALA A 23 12.29 10.16 24.10
C ALA A 23 11.99 10.74 22.72
N LYS A 24 11.72 9.88 21.72
CA LYS A 24 11.13 10.35 20.47
C LYS A 24 9.89 11.13 20.86
N ASP A 25 9.85 12.40 20.45
CA ASP A 25 8.71 13.28 20.69
C ASP A 25 7.44 12.54 20.26
N GLU A 26 6.43 12.46 21.13
CA GLU A 26 5.24 11.64 20.88
C GLU A 26 4.43 12.12 19.66
N GLY A 27 4.77 13.30 19.11
CA GLY A 27 4.25 13.85 17.86
C GLY A 27 5.14 13.68 16.62
N ASP A 28 6.34 13.10 16.72
CA ASP A 28 7.23 12.89 15.56
C ASP A 28 6.70 11.74 14.68
N LYS A 29 6.08 12.09 13.55
CA LYS A 29 5.61 11.15 12.52
C LYS A 29 6.78 10.51 11.74
N GLY A 30 8.01 10.97 11.95
CA GLY A 30 9.16 10.64 11.12
C GLY A 30 9.10 11.32 9.75
N PRO A 31 9.98 10.96 8.81
CA PRO A 31 9.99 11.57 7.48
C PRO A 31 8.78 11.13 6.67
N LEU A 32 8.27 12.06 5.85
CA LEU A 32 7.40 11.72 4.73
C LEU A 32 8.21 10.88 3.73
N THR A 33 7.66 9.73 3.34
CA THR A 33 8.33 8.78 2.46
C THR A 33 7.36 8.24 1.43
N LYS A 34 7.89 7.74 0.32
CA LYS A 34 7.13 7.10 -0.75
C LYS A 34 7.38 5.60 -0.74
N ILE A 35 6.31 4.81 -0.84
CA ILE A 35 6.38 3.39 -1.18
C ILE A 35 5.84 3.24 -2.61
N THR A 36 6.59 2.53 -3.47
CA THR A 36 6.17 2.27 -4.85
C THR A 36 5.91 0.78 -5.01
N TYR A 37 4.67 0.44 -5.35
CA TYR A 37 4.22 -0.90 -5.72
C TYR A 37 4.27 -1.07 -7.22
N ILE A 38 4.71 -2.24 -7.66
CA ILE A 38 4.80 -2.60 -9.07
C ILE A 38 4.07 -3.91 -9.24
N HIS A 39 2.93 -3.87 -9.94
CA HIS A 39 2.14 -5.06 -10.22
C HIS A 39 2.66 -5.71 -11.50
N TYR A 40 3.09 -6.97 -11.35
CA TYR A 40 3.72 -7.69 -12.44
C TYR A 40 2.74 -8.61 -13.17
N LYS A 41 2.97 -8.75 -14.48
CA LYS A 41 2.38 -9.83 -15.27
C LYS A 41 2.88 -11.17 -14.76
N LYS A 42 1.94 -12.09 -14.54
CA LYS A 42 2.21 -13.49 -14.21
C LYS A 42 2.96 -14.14 -15.37
N LEU A 43 4.25 -14.41 -15.17
CA LEU A 43 5.05 -15.19 -16.11
C LEU A 43 4.99 -16.68 -15.73
N PRO A 44 5.13 -17.62 -16.70
CA PRO A 44 5.07 -19.07 -16.45
C PRO A 44 6.05 -19.63 -15.40
N ASN A 45 6.99 -18.82 -14.89
CA ASN A 45 7.93 -19.17 -13.81
C ASN A 45 8.28 -17.94 -12.94
N ALA A 46 7.35 -16.99 -12.79
CA ALA A 46 7.60 -15.80 -11.96
C ALA A 46 7.77 -16.20 -10.48
N VAL A 47 9.01 -16.31 -10.03
CA VAL A 47 9.38 -16.41 -8.62
C VAL A 47 10.13 -15.12 -8.29
N ARG A 48 9.46 -14.18 -7.63
CA ARG A 48 10.18 -13.10 -6.93
C ARG A 48 11.06 -13.77 -5.88
N PRO A 49 12.32 -13.35 -5.68
CA PRO A 49 13.15 -13.90 -4.61
C PRO A 49 12.43 -13.70 -3.29
N THR A 50 11.92 -14.77 -2.70
CA THR A 50 11.40 -14.73 -1.33
C THR A 50 12.60 -14.73 -0.40
N GLU A 51 12.71 -13.75 0.49
CA GLU A 51 13.63 -13.89 1.61
C GLU A 51 13.20 -15.10 2.46
N PRO A 52 14.14 -15.97 2.88
CA PRO A 52 13.80 -17.14 3.67
C PRO A 52 13.40 -16.73 5.09
N GLY A 53 12.09 -16.48 5.29
CA GLY A 53 11.47 -16.21 6.59
C GLY A 53 10.83 -17.46 7.18
N LYS A 54 11.01 -17.69 8.48
CA LYS A 54 10.45 -18.82 9.25
C LYS A 54 8.94 -18.97 9.03
N THR A 55 8.50 -20.20 8.81
CA THR A 55 7.10 -20.63 8.61
C THR A 55 6.21 -20.30 9.81
N LYS A 56 5.71 -19.06 9.87
CA LYS A 56 4.43 -18.78 10.50
C LYS A 56 3.33 -19.00 9.45
N PRO A 57 2.14 -19.50 9.83
CA PRO A 57 0.99 -19.47 8.94
C PRO A 57 0.80 -18.04 8.43
N SER A 58 0.73 -17.88 7.10
CA SER A 58 0.42 -16.58 6.50
C SER A 58 -1.02 -16.22 6.86
N LEU A 59 -1.24 -14.98 7.28
CA LEU A 59 -2.60 -14.46 7.47
C LEU A 59 -3.23 -14.02 6.14
N CYS A 60 -2.47 -14.08 5.04
CA CYS A 60 -2.90 -13.66 3.71
C CYS A 60 -3.35 -12.20 3.64
N TYR A 61 -2.72 -11.34 4.43
CA TYR A 61 -2.72 -9.88 4.27
C TYR A 61 -1.43 -9.29 4.84
N GLY A 62 -1.09 -8.09 4.41
CA GLY A 62 -0.03 -7.26 4.95
C GLY A 62 -0.41 -5.78 4.88
N TYR A 63 0.42 -4.91 5.46
CA TYR A 63 0.20 -3.46 5.43
C TYR A 63 1.48 -2.74 5.02
N LEU A 64 1.35 -1.60 4.32
CA LEU A 64 2.46 -0.69 4.00
C LEU A 64 3.27 -0.38 5.26
N ALA A 65 2.57 -0.08 6.35
CA ALA A 65 3.09 -0.13 7.70
C ALA A 65 1.94 -0.33 8.68
N LYS A 66 2.19 -1.02 9.81
CA LYS A 66 1.19 -1.20 10.87
C LYS A 66 0.61 0.16 11.30
N GLY A 67 -0.71 0.33 11.16
CA GLY A 67 -1.43 1.54 11.56
C GLY A 67 -1.38 2.71 10.59
N ALA A 68 -0.63 2.60 9.48
CA ALA A 68 -0.63 3.58 8.42
C ALA A 68 -1.93 3.45 7.61
N LYS A 69 -2.79 4.45 7.72
CA LYS A 69 -4.10 4.51 7.08
C LYS A 69 -4.49 5.96 6.81
N TRP A 70 -5.47 6.17 5.95
CA TRP A 70 -6.08 7.48 5.77
C TRP A 70 -6.67 8.01 7.09
N LYS A 71 -6.40 9.28 7.39
CA LYS A 71 -7.00 10.00 8.54
C LYS A 71 -8.05 11.00 8.10
N THR A 72 -8.05 11.35 6.83
CA THR A 72 -8.98 12.27 6.19
C THR A 72 -9.35 11.65 4.86
N THR A 73 -10.64 11.68 4.56
CA THR A 73 -11.18 11.22 3.28
C THR A 73 -10.90 12.28 2.23
N GLU A 74 -10.32 11.89 1.11
CA GLU A 74 -9.93 12.79 0.03
C GLU A 74 -10.45 12.29 -1.31
N ASN A 75 -10.84 13.22 -2.17
CA ASN A 75 -11.23 12.90 -3.54
C ASN A 75 -10.02 12.43 -4.35
N TYR A 76 -10.30 11.78 -5.46
CA TYR A 76 -9.29 11.35 -6.41
C TYR A 76 -9.73 11.66 -7.84
N PHE A 77 -8.75 11.85 -8.72
CA PHE A 77 -8.97 12.17 -10.11
C PHE A 77 -8.70 10.96 -10.98
N VAL A 78 -9.58 10.74 -11.95
CA VAL A 78 -9.45 9.67 -12.93
C VAL A 78 -9.21 10.31 -14.29
N ASN A 79 -7.99 10.16 -14.79
CA ASN A 79 -7.61 10.56 -16.14
C ASN A 79 -7.68 9.35 -17.09
N PRO A 80 -8.75 9.23 -17.91
CA PRO A 80 -8.91 8.11 -18.82
C PRO A 80 -8.07 8.26 -20.10
N LEU A 81 -7.35 9.37 -20.30
CA LEU A 81 -6.56 9.58 -21.51
C LEU A 81 -5.54 8.45 -21.69
N SER A 82 -5.29 8.09 -22.95
CA SER A 82 -4.39 7.00 -23.35
C SER A 82 -4.84 5.58 -22.99
N SER A 83 -5.96 5.38 -22.28
CA SER A 83 -6.51 4.05 -21.99
C SER A 83 -7.08 3.33 -23.22
N ALA A 84 -7.50 4.10 -24.24
CA ALA A 84 -8.32 3.65 -25.38
C ALA A 84 -9.69 3.06 -24.99
N LEU A 85 -10.17 3.37 -23.78
CA LEU A 85 -11.45 2.92 -23.23
C LEU A 85 -12.47 4.07 -23.16
N ASP A 86 -13.74 3.71 -23.00
CA ASP A 86 -14.79 4.67 -22.65
C ASP A 86 -14.53 5.28 -21.27
N SER A 87 -14.60 6.60 -21.15
CA SER A 87 -14.29 7.30 -19.89
C SER A 87 -15.22 6.91 -18.74
N ASN A 88 -16.50 6.61 -19.02
CA ASN A 88 -17.42 6.17 -17.96
C ASN A 88 -17.07 4.75 -17.50
N PHE A 89 -16.70 3.87 -18.43
CA PHE A 89 -16.21 2.54 -18.06
C PHE A 89 -14.96 2.62 -17.17
N VAL A 90 -14.01 3.50 -17.49
CA VAL A 90 -12.82 3.72 -16.64
C VAL A 90 -13.24 4.21 -15.26
N LEU A 91 -14.03 5.28 -15.17
CA LEU A 91 -14.50 5.82 -13.90
C LEU A 91 -15.25 4.76 -13.07
N GLN A 92 -16.14 3.99 -13.70
CA GLN A 92 -16.90 2.92 -13.04
C GLN A 92 -16.01 1.80 -12.53
N SER A 93 -14.97 1.43 -13.27
CA SER A 93 -14.01 0.40 -12.86
C SER A 93 -13.26 0.84 -11.59
N ILE A 94 -12.78 2.08 -11.54
CA ILE A 94 -12.08 2.62 -10.37
C ILE A 94 -13.02 2.76 -9.17
N THR A 95 -14.19 3.38 -9.36
CA THR A 95 -15.17 3.61 -8.27
C THR A 95 -15.74 2.32 -7.71
N SER A 96 -15.87 1.28 -8.54
CA SER A 96 -16.26 -0.06 -8.09
C SER A 96 -15.17 -0.70 -7.24
N GLY A 97 -13.89 -0.61 -7.63
CA GLY A 97 -12.77 -1.07 -6.80
C GLY A 97 -12.69 -0.35 -5.45
N VAL A 98 -12.95 0.95 -5.41
CA VAL A 98 -13.07 1.72 -4.15
C VAL A 98 -14.19 1.16 -3.29
N SER A 99 -15.37 0.96 -3.87
CA SER A 99 -16.53 0.43 -3.15
C SER A 99 -16.26 -0.97 -2.57
N THR A 100 -15.54 -1.82 -3.29
CA THR A 100 -15.11 -3.15 -2.83
C THR A 100 -14.28 -3.09 -1.54
N TRP A 101 -13.35 -2.13 -1.41
CA TRP A 101 -12.57 -1.96 -0.19
C TRP A 101 -13.38 -1.33 0.94
N GLU A 102 -14.19 -0.32 0.63
CA GLU A 102 -15.00 0.40 1.63
C GLU A 102 -16.16 -0.43 2.20
N GLU A 103 -16.62 -1.47 1.48
CA GLU A 103 -17.59 -2.45 2.00
C GLU A 103 -17.12 -3.07 3.32
N TYR A 104 -15.81 -3.36 3.43
CA TYR A 104 -15.22 -4.04 4.59
C TYR A 104 -14.32 -3.13 5.44
N GLY A 105 -13.82 -2.03 4.88
CA GLY A 105 -12.99 -1.05 5.59
C GLY A 105 -13.77 0.16 6.13
N GLY A 106 -15.04 0.32 5.75
CA GLY A 106 -15.87 1.48 6.10
C GLY A 106 -15.89 2.53 4.99
N SER A 107 -16.94 3.36 4.96
CA SER A 107 -17.31 4.24 3.85
C SER A 107 -16.60 5.61 3.84
N THR A 108 -15.37 5.68 4.35
CA THR A 108 -14.63 6.96 4.52
C THR A 108 -13.13 6.82 4.23
N ILE A 109 -12.73 5.75 3.53
CA ILE A 109 -11.33 5.57 3.12
C ILE A 109 -11.03 6.53 1.96
N PHE A 110 -11.90 6.54 0.96
CA PHE A 110 -11.74 7.35 -0.26
C PHE A 110 -12.92 8.29 -0.44
N GLY A 111 -12.65 9.46 -1.02
CA GLY A 111 -13.68 10.43 -1.38
C GLY A 111 -14.32 10.12 -2.73
N GLU A 112 -14.84 11.16 -3.37
CA GLU A 112 -15.46 11.06 -4.69
C GLU A 112 -14.40 10.90 -5.79
N GLY A 113 -14.66 9.98 -6.71
CA GLY A 113 -13.89 9.84 -7.95
C GLY A 113 -14.37 10.83 -9.00
N VAL A 114 -13.49 11.70 -9.47
CA VAL A 114 -13.80 12.76 -10.42
C VAL A 114 -13.09 12.51 -11.74
N LEU A 115 -13.82 12.50 -12.86
CA LEU A 115 -13.20 12.49 -14.18
C LEU A 115 -12.48 13.82 -14.43
N ASP A 116 -11.17 13.75 -14.61
CA ASP A 116 -10.35 14.91 -14.96
C ASP A 116 -9.26 14.49 -15.93
N THR A 117 -9.29 15.04 -17.14
CA THR A 117 -8.29 14.76 -18.18
C THR A 117 -7.04 15.62 -18.06
N SER A 118 -7.04 16.60 -17.16
CA SER A 118 -5.93 17.50 -16.88
C SER A 118 -5.08 17.06 -15.69
N SER A 119 -5.56 16.13 -14.85
CA SER A 119 -4.76 15.54 -13.78
C SER A 119 -3.61 14.70 -14.35
N VAL A 120 -2.49 14.66 -13.64
CA VAL A 120 -1.24 14.07 -14.13
C VAL A 120 -0.71 13.11 -13.09
N TYR A 121 -0.35 11.90 -13.53
CA TYR A 121 0.40 10.98 -12.68
C TYR A 121 1.79 11.55 -12.36
N ASN A 122 2.11 11.60 -11.08
CA ASN A 122 3.34 12.05 -10.50
C ASN A 122 4.06 10.86 -9.83
N ASP A 123 5.36 10.73 -10.07
CA ASP A 123 6.18 9.67 -9.47
C ASP A 123 7.29 10.23 -8.58
N SER A 124 7.38 11.55 -8.44
CA SER A 124 8.56 12.20 -7.88
C SER A 124 8.28 12.71 -6.47
N LEU A 125 7.27 13.56 -6.32
CA LEU A 125 6.88 14.20 -5.05
C LEU A 125 5.36 14.33 -4.99
N PRO A 126 4.77 14.29 -3.79
CA PRO A 126 3.34 14.48 -3.67
C PRO A 126 2.96 15.90 -4.06
N ASP A 127 1.87 16.07 -4.82
CA ASP A 127 1.40 17.37 -5.30
C ASP A 127 0.02 17.79 -4.76
N GLY A 128 -0.57 16.96 -3.90
CA GLY A 128 -1.83 17.17 -3.21
C GLY A 128 -3.02 16.51 -3.88
N ASP A 129 -2.82 15.82 -5.01
CA ASP A 129 -3.88 15.16 -5.76
C ASP A 129 -3.66 13.64 -5.75
N ASN A 130 -4.73 12.88 -5.55
CA ASN A 130 -4.69 11.43 -5.76
C ASN A 130 -5.09 11.12 -7.20
N VAL A 131 -4.22 10.51 -8.01
CA VAL A 131 -4.47 10.38 -9.45
C VAL A 131 -4.44 8.94 -9.95
N VAL A 132 -5.44 8.59 -10.77
CA VAL A 132 -5.39 7.44 -11.70
C VAL A 132 -5.10 7.95 -13.10
N ALA A 133 -4.08 7.40 -13.75
CA ALA A 133 -3.75 7.71 -15.15
C ALA A 133 -3.28 6.48 -15.93
N PHE A 134 -3.19 6.62 -17.26
CA PHE A 134 -2.64 5.63 -18.16
C PHE A 134 -1.44 6.21 -18.90
N GLY A 135 -0.35 5.44 -18.99
CA GLY A 135 0.85 5.87 -19.70
C GLY A 135 1.83 4.73 -19.98
N SER A 136 2.88 5.03 -20.73
CA SER A 136 3.93 4.05 -21.00
C SER A 136 4.81 3.84 -19.78
N TYR A 137 5.13 2.59 -19.45
CA TYR A 137 6.14 2.26 -18.44
C TYR A 137 7.32 1.50 -19.07
N PRO A 138 8.59 1.74 -18.66
CA PRO A 138 9.77 1.17 -19.36
C PRO A 138 9.87 -0.36 -19.39
N SER A 139 9.23 -1.06 -18.45
CA SER A 139 9.33 -2.51 -18.32
C SER A 139 8.13 -3.25 -18.91
N ASP A 140 8.42 -4.25 -19.74
CA ASP A 140 7.44 -5.03 -20.50
C ASP A 140 6.49 -5.88 -19.65
N ASN A 141 6.93 -6.27 -18.45
CA ASN A 141 6.18 -7.14 -17.53
C ASN A 141 5.47 -6.37 -16.41
N VAL A 142 5.45 -5.04 -16.44
CA VAL A 142 4.79 -4.21 -15.42
C VAL A 142 3.41 -3.80 -15.93
N ILE A 143 2.38 -4.24 -15.23
CA ILE A 143 0.97 -3.97 -15.55
C ILE A 143 0.57 -2.58 -15.06
N ALA A 144 0.84 -2.29 -13.79
CA ALA A 144 0.52 -1.03 -13.16
C ALA A 144 1.55 -0.69 -12.08
N VAL A 145 1.58 0.58 -11.69
CA VAL A 145 2.43 1.11 -10.62
C VAL A 145 1.59 2.00 -9.73
N THR A 146 1.71 1.80 -8.42
CA THR A 146 1.04 2.64 -7.42
C THR A 146 2.07 3.22 -6.47
N ASN A 147 2.21 4.54 -6.47
CA ASN A 147 2.98 5.28 -5.49
C ASN A 147 2.05 5.65 -4.34
N VAL A 148 2.52 5.49 -3.10
CA VAL A 148 1.81 5.95 -1.91
C VAL A 148 2.79 6.72 -1.04
N TRP A 149 2.46 7.98 -0.76
CA TRP A 149 3.20 8.82 0.18
C TRP A 149 2.55 8.76 1.55
N GLY A 150 3.39 8.74 2.57
CA GLY A 150 2.92 8.70 3.94
C GLY A 150 4.03 8.70 4.96
N TYR A 151 3.58 8.75 6.21
CA TYR A 151 4.42 8.59 7.39
C TYR A 151 4.34 7.14 7.84
N PHE A 152 5.30 6.33 7.41
CA PHE A 152 5.33 4.88 7.68
C PHE A 152 6.17 4.51 8.91
N SER A 153 6.89 5.49 9.46
CA SER A 153 7.73 5.33 10.65
C SER A 153 7.12 6.01 11.86
N GLY A 154 7.81 6.01 13.01
CA GLY A 154 7.23 6.53 14.26
C GLY A 154 6.22 5.57 14.89
N ALA A 155 5.49 6.07 15.88
CA ALA A 155 4.54 5.26 16.64
C ALA A 155 3.32 4.92 15.77
N PRO A 156 2.72 3.71 15.85
CA PRO A 156 1.66 3.30 14.93
C PRO A 156 0.47 4.27 14.83
N GLN A 157 0.13 4.98 15.91
CA GLN A 157 -0.94 5.97 15.94
C GLN A 157 -0.63 7.26 15.17
N THR A 158 0.66 7.59 14.98
CA THR A 158 1.11 8.79 14.26
C THR A 158 1.31 8.56 12.77
N ARG A 159 1.19 7.30 12.32
CA ARG A 159 1.32 6.91 10.91
C ARG A 159 0.05 7.22 10.14
N GLU A 160 0.22 7.65 8.90
CA GLU A 160 -0.88 8.03 8.02
C GLU A 160 -0.44 7.96 6.56
N LEU A 161 -1.42 7.72 5.68
CA LEU A 161 -1.29 7.94 4.24
C LEU A 161 -1.60 9.41 3.95
N VAL A 162 -0.93 9.97 2.94
CA VAL A 162 -1.01 11.38 2.57
C VAL A 162 -1.44 11.56 1.12
N GLU A 163 -0.97 10.71 0.22
CA GLU A 163 -1.29 10.79 -1.22
C GLU A 163 -1.02 9.44 -1.88
N TRP A 164 -1.72 9.13 -2.97
CA TRP A 164 -1.39 8.03 -3.87
C TRP A 164 -1.58 8.40 -5.33
N ASP A 165 -0.70 7.85 -6.18
CA ASP A 165 -0.76 7.99 -7.62
C ASP A 165 -0.57 6.66 -8.33
N MET A 166 -1.44 6.39 -9.30
CA MET A 166 -1.57 5.11 -9.96
C MET A 166 -1.44 5.25 -11.48
N LEU A 167 -0.52 4.49 -12.06
CA LEU A 167 -0.28 4.44 -13.50
C LEU A 167 -0.57 3.05 -14.06
N PHE A 168 -1.55 2.95 -14.95
CA PHE A 168 -1.81 1.76 -15.75
C PHE A 168 -0.97 1.78 -17.04
N ASN A 169 -0.21 0.71 -17.30
CA ASN A 169 0.69 0.65 -18.43
C ASN A 169 -0.07 0.48 -19.76
N THR A 170 0.07 1.43 -20.68
CA THR A 170 -0.59 1.41 -22.01
C THR A 170 -0.05 0.34 -22.96
N ARG A 171 0.98 -0.40 -22.55
CA ARG A 171 1.43 -1.60 -23.26
C ARG A 171 0.35 -2.69 -23.34
N TYR A 172 -0.52 -2.77 -22.34
CA TYR A 172 -1.57 -3.79 -22.28
C TYR A 172 -2.83 -3.32 -22.99
N HIS A 173 -3.57 -4.27 -23.57
CA HIS A 173 -4.92 -4.03 -24.04
C HIS A 173 -5.88 -4.14 -22.86
N TRP A 174 -6.35 -2.99 -22.38
CA TRP A 174 -7.25 -2.90 -21.25
C TRP A 174 -8.71 -3.13 -21.64
N GLY A 175 -9.54 -3.54 -20.69
CA GLY A 175 -11.00 -3.54 -20.82
C GLY A 175 -11.66 -4.47 -19.81
N ASP A 176 -12.81 -5.01 -20.19
CA ASP A 176 -13.54 -6.02 -19.42
C ASP A 176 -13.22 -7.42 -19.96
N ALA A 177 -12.44 -8.17 -19.18
CA ALA A 177 -12.00 -9.50 -19.56
C ALA A 177 -13.12 -10.55 -19.53
N THR A 178 -14.29 -10.25 -18.94
CA THR A 178 -15.49 -11.09 -19.07
C THR A 178 -16.04 -11.08 -20.50
N GLN A 179 -15.80 -9.99 -21.24
CA GLN A 179 -16.19 -9.84 -22.65
C GLN A 179 -15.12 -10.37 -23.59
N ASN A 180 -13.85 -10.26 -23.20
CA ASN A 180 -12.72 -10.78 -23.98
C ASN A 180 -11.54 -11.15 -23.08
N SER A 181 -11.30 -12.46 -22.93
CA SER A 181 -10.25 -13.00 -22.06
C SER A 181 -8.81 -12.69 -22.51
N THR A 182 -8.62 -12.07 -23.68
CA THR A 182 -7.30 -11.58 -24.12
C THR A 182 -6.94 -10.19 -23.58
N LEU A 183 -7.87 -9.54 -22.87
CA LEU A 183 -7.66 -8.23 -22.28
C LEU A 183 -7.06 -8.35 -20.87
N MET A 184 -6.28 -7.34 -20.49
CA MET A 184 -5.98 -7.04 -19.10
C MET A 184 -7.22 -6.41 -18.48
N ASP A 185 -7.74 -7.03 -17.43
CA ASP A 185 -9.00 -6.63 -16.84
C ASP A 185 -8.84 -5.36 -15.98
N LEU A 186 -9.39 -4.24 -16.42
CA LEU A 186 -9.24 -2.98 -15.70
C LEU A 186 -9.85 -3.04 -14.29
N PRO A 187 -11.09 -3.53 -14.08
CA PRO A 187 -11.64 -3.65 -12.73
C PRO A 187 -10.79 -4.54 -11.80
N ASN A 188 -10.30 -5.69 -12.28
CA ASN A 188 -9.46 -6.60 -11.50
C ASN A 188 -8.15 -5.94 -11.04
N ILE A 189 -7.43 -5.29 -11.95
CA ILE A 189 -6.16 -4.63 -11.62
C ILE A 189 -6.42 -3.40 -10.76
N ALA A 190 -7.44 -2.60 -11.07
CA ALA A 190 -7.77 -1.41 -10.28
C ALA A 190 -8.08 -1.76 -8.82
N THR A 191 -8.87 -2.80 -8.55
CA THR A 191 -9.14 -3.23 -7.18
C THR A 191 -7.86 -3.62 -6.43
N HIS A 192 -6.91 -4.31 -7.09
CA HIS A 192 -5.61 -4.61 -6.48
C HIS A 192 -4.83 -3.33 -6.14
N GLU A 193 -4.65 -2.43 -7.12
CA GLU A 193 -3.88 -1.20 -6.92
C GLU A 193 -4.50 -0.31 -5.84
N LEU A 194 -5.83 -0.21 -5.80
CA LEU A 194 -6.56 0.54 -4.78
C LEU A 194 -6.36 -0.05 -3.37
N GLY A 195 -6.01 -1.33 -3.26
CA GLY A 195 -5.60 -1.92 -1.99
C GLY A 195 -4.33 -1.29 -1.45
N HIS A 196 -3.34 -1.02 -2.30
CA HIS A 196 -2.15 -0.26 -1.92
C HIS A 196 -2.50 1.17 -1.51
N SER A 197 -3.36 1.84 -2.28
CA SER A 197 -3.90 3.17 -1.94
C SER A 197 -4.65 3.18 -0.60
N ALA A 198 -5.22 2.04 -0.18
CA ALA A 198 -5.87 1.87 1.12
C ALA A 198 -4.90 1.46 2.24
N GLY A 199 -3.63 1.17 1.95
CA GLY A 199 -2.63 0.79 2.96
C GLY A 199 -2.34 -0.71 3.06
N MET A 200 -2.83 -1.53 2.13
CA MET A 200 -2.58 -2.97 2.04
C MET A 200 -1.27 -3.28 1.30
N ASP A 201 -0.50 -4.25 1.82
CA ASP A 201 0.75 -4.71 1.20
C ASP A 201 0.52 -5.87 0.24
N ASP A 202 1.46 -6.01 -0.67
CA ASP A 202 1.52 -7.06 -1.67
C ASP A 202 1.72 -8.46 -1.03
N LEU A 203 1.14 -9.49 -1.65
CA LEU A 203 1.27 -10.88 -1.24
C LEU A 203 1.95 -11.70 -2.33
N TYR A 204 2.90 -12.54 -1.92
CA TYR A 204 3.63 -13.43 -2.84
C TYR A 204 3.65 -14.89 -2.40
N THR A 205 3.12 -15.18 -1.21
CA THR A 205 2.96 -16.56 -0.73
C THR A 205 1.91 -17.27 -1.57
N THR A 206 2.27 -18.42 -2.14
CA THR A 206 1.39 -19.18 -3.06
C THR A 206 0.08 -19.63 -2.43
N THR A 207 0.03 -19.85 -1.13
CA THR A 207 -1.23 -20.19 -0.42
C THR A 207 -2.22 -19.02 -0.34
N CYS A 208 -1.76 -17.79 -0.63
CA CYS A 208 -2.58 -16.59 -0.68
C CYS A 208 -2.82 -16.13 -2.12
N SER A 209 -2.61 -17.00 -3.13
CA SER A 209 -2.68 -16.61 -4.54
C SER A 209 -4.08 -16.24 -5.03
N THR A 210 -5.10 -16.51 -4.22
CA THR A 210 -6.49 -16.12 -4.50
C THR A 210 -6.78 -14.72 -4.00
N GLU A 211 -6.00 -14.18 -3.05
CA GLU A 211 -6.22 -12.84 -2.52
C GLU A 211 -6.07 -11.76 -3.61
N THR A 212 -6.87 -10.72 -3.47
CA THR A 212 -6.82 -9.50 -4.27
C THR A 212 -5.43 -8.90 -4.23
N MET A 213 -4.79 -8.84 -3.06
CA MET A 213 -3.43 -8.33 -2.91
C MET A 213 -2.31 -9.27 -3.39
N TYR A 214 -2.61 -10.38 -4.06
CA TYR A 214 -1.55 -11.20 -4.66
C TYR A 214 -0.85 -10.43 -5.80
N GLY A 215 0.47 -10.25 -5.76
CA GLY A 215 1.20 -9.30 -6.63
C GLY A 215 1.39 -9.70 -8.10
N TYR A 216 0.65 -10.70 -8.59
CA TYR A 216 0.67 -11.14 -9.98
C TYR A 216 -0.73 -11.25 -10.56
N SER A 217 -0.91 -10.77 -11.79
CA SER A 217 -2.10 -11.01 -12.60
C SER A 217 -1.78 -11.32 -14.06
N GLY A 218 -2.74 -11.90 -14.79
CA GLY A 218 -2.65 -12.13 -16.23
C GLY A 218 -3.88 -11.65 -17.00
N GLU A 219 -3.79 -11.61 -18.33
CA GLU A 219 -4.97 -11.40 -19.18
C GLU A 219 -6.05 -12.45 -18.89
N GLY A 220 -7.32 -12.03 -18.93
CA GLY A 220 -8.45 -12.91 -18.66
C GLY A 220 -8.80 -13.10 -17.18
N GLU A 221 -7.97 -12.61 -16.26
CA GLU A 221 -8.19 -12.73 -14.82
C GLU A 221 -9.19 -11.69 -14.32
N THR A 222 -10.26 -12.15 -13.67
CA THR A 222 -11.30 -11.28 -13.10
C THR A 222 -11.54 -11.54 -11.60
N THR A 223 -10.75 -12.41 -10.98
CA THR A 223 -10.98 -12.91 -9.62
C THR A 223 -10.71 -11.88 -8.53
N LYS A 224 -9.94 -10.83 -8.83
CA LYS A 224 -9.58 -9.76 -7.88
C LYS A 224 -10.52 -8.56 -7.93
N ARG A 225 -11.62 -8.64 -8.68
CA ARG A 225 -12.68 -7.62 -8.64
C ARG A 225 -13.34 -7.54 -7.24
N ASP A 226 -13.35 -8.66 -6.53
CA ASP A 226 -13.84 -8.83 -5.17
C ASP A 226 -12.67 -9.03 -4.18
N LEU A 227 -12.92 -8.90 -2.88
CA LEU A 227 -11.95 -9.22 -1.82
C LEU A 227 -12.07 -10.66 -1.35
N ASN A 228 -10.95 -11.30 -1.03
CA ASN A 228 -10.93 -12.59 -0.34
C ASN A 228 -10.77 -12.43 1.17
N GLN A 229 -10.80 -13.56 1.88
CA GLN A 229 -10.88 -13.57 3.34
C GLN A 229 -9.69 -12.86 4.02
N GLY A 230 -8.48 -13.00 3.46
CA GLY A 230 -7.30 -12.31 3.96
C GLY A 230 -7.40 -10.81 3.76
N ASP A 231 -7.75 -10.37 2.55
CA ASP A 231 -7.99 -8.97 2.20
C ASP A 231 -9.04 -8.32 3.10
N ILE A 232 -10.20 -8.98 3.28
CA ILE A 232 -11.30 -8.54 4.16
C ILE A 232 -10.79 -8.37 5.60
N GLN A 233 -10.13 -9.40 6.14
CA GLN A 233 -9.61 -9.34 7.50
C GLN A 233 -8.58 -8.22 7.67
N GLY A 234 -7.72 -8.02 6.67
CA GLY A 234 -6.71 -6.97 6.67
C GLY A 234 -7.33 -5.58 6.67
N ILE A 235 -8.22 -5.28 5.72
CA ILE A 235 -8.80 -3.93 5.62
C ILE A 235 -9.69 -3.60 6.82
N THR A 236 -10.49 -4.57 7.30
CA THR A 236 -11.30 -4.39 8.51
C THR A 236 -10.42 -4.08 9.71
N ASN A 237 -9.34 -4.84 9.94
CA ASN A 237 -8.44 -4.60 11.07
C ASN A 237 -7.68 -3.27 11.00
N LEU A 238 -7.47 -2.74 9.80
CA LEU A 238 -6.78 -1.47 9.62
C LEU A 238 -7.73 -0.29 9.93
N TYR A 239 -8.97 -0.35 9.44
CA TYR A 239 -9.88 0.79 9.48
C TYR A 239 -10.95 0.78 10.58
N GLN A 240 -11.41 -0.40 11.03
CA GLN A 240 -12.46 -0.57 12.05
C GLN A 240 -11.91 -0.92 13.44
#